data_AF-A0A952FS63-F1
#
_entry.id   AF-A0A952FS63-F1
#
_cell.length_a   1.000
_cell.length_b   1.000
_cell.length_c   1.000
_cell.angle_alpha   90.00
_cell.angle_beta   90.00
_cell.angle_gamma   90.00
#
_symmetry.space_group_name_H-M   'P 1'
#
loop_
_entity.id
_entity.type
_entity.pdbx_description
1 polymer ?
#
loop_
_entity_poly.entity_id
_entity_poly.type
_entity_poly.pdbx_seq_one_letter_code
_entity_poly.pdbx_strand_id
1 'polypeptide(L)'
;MLTATDINYTGITGVSQGLNGRVVFTSLAPLQSDPGQAIAVKQMQIGVPLHDLNLRFQFQGDHIAVEGVSVESAGGTLTLEPTVLPLDNTSPISGAVTFNGLDFGQIVATTGLAQSMKFDGKLTGRVPFSIIGGHISFAGGAAAADAPGRISIFRSSVADLTAGGSMAANGAAAAAPADVNPFQDLAFQAMEHLSYDKLDAKINSTAGGKLDLNFHLKGRFDPPQPQKATVSIADYLSGKWMQKPIKLPSGTPIELYLDVPVNLDEILNDLSQFTKAKP
;
A
#
# COMPACT_ATOMS: atom_id res chain seq x y z
N MET A 1 29.09 16.73 20.99
CA MET A 1 28.95 15.46 20.25
C MET A 1 27.92 14.60 20.97
N LEU A 2 26.91 14.11 20.26
CA LEU A 2 25.93 13.14 20.75
C LEU A 2 26.22 11.79 20.09
N THR A 3 26.21 10.71 20.85
CA THR A 3 26.35 9.35 20.32
C THR A 3 25.21 8.51 20.87
N ALA A 4 24.49 7.84 19.98
CA ALA A 4 23.46 6.88 20.27
C ALA A 4 23.95 5.51 19.80
N THR A 5 23.93 4.52 20.69
CA THR A 5 24.35 3.16 20.37
C THR A 5 23.28 2.20 20.87
N ASP A 6 22.76 1.38 19.95
CA ASP A 6 21.78 0.33 20.19
C ASP A 6 20.53 0.78 20.97
N ILE A 7 20.04 1.99 20.66
CA ILE A 7 18.85 2.54 21.33
C ILE A 7 17.60 1.90 20.74
N ASN A 8 16.71 1.42 21.61
CA ASN A 8 15.37 0.97 21.24
C ASN A 8 14.37 2.09 21.59
N TYR A 9 13.47 2.38 20.66
CA TYR A 9 12.49 3.46 20.79
C TYR A 9 11.12 3.01 20.29
N THR A 10 10.07 3.37 21.02
CA THR A 10 8.68 3.17 20.61
C THR A 10 8.02 4.55 20.49
N GLY A 11 7.56 4.89 19.29
CA GLY A 11 6.97 6.19 19.01
C GLY A 11 5.75 6.10 18.08
N ILE A 12 5.33 7.26 17.57
CA ILE A 12 4.19 7.37 16.64
C ILE A 12 4.43 6.62 15.32
N THR A 13 5.70 6.40 14.96
CA THR A 13 6.11 5.62 13.78
C THR A 13 6.31 4.12 14.09
N GLY A 14 5.86 3.63 15.25
CA GLY A 14 5.98 2.23 15.65
C GLY A 14 7.22 1.92 16.49
N VAL A 15 7.61 0.64 16.53
CA VAL A 15 8.77 0.15 17.30
C VAL A 15 10.01 0.21 16.44
N SER A 16 11.06 0.84 16.94
CA SER A 16 12.39 0.92 16.33
C SER A 16 13.41 0.26 17.26
N GLN A 17 14.27 -0.58 16.69
CA GLN A 17 15.31 -1.31 17.42
C GLN A 17 16.69 -1.08 16.82
N GLY A 18 17.68 -0.99 17.71
CA GLY A 18 19.08 -0.87 17.31
C GLY A 18 19.41 0.44 16.59
N LEU A 19 18.88 1.56 17.08
CA LEU A 19 19.27 2.89 16.60
C LEU A 19 20.72 3.16 16.96
N ASN A 20 21.53 3.44 15.95
CA ASN A 20 22.94 3.74 16.04
C ASN A 20 23.22 5.02 15.26
N GLY A 21 23.91 5.97 15.87
CA GLY A 21 24.22 7.22 15.20
C GLY A 21 25.16 8.10 16.00
N ARG A 22 25.91 8.93 15.30
CA ARG A 22 26.75 9.95 15.92
C ARG A 22 26.42 11.28 15.27
N VAL A 23 26.11 12.26 16.11
CA VAL A 23 25.86 13.63 15.68
C VAL A 23 26.93 14.54 16.27
N VAL A 24 27.65 15.23 15.39
CA VAL A 24 28.64 16.23 15.76
C VAL A 24 28.06 17.61 15.49
N PHE A 25 27.83 18.35 16.57
CA PHE A 25 27.34 19.73 16.48
C PHE A 25 28.54 20.68 16.40
N THR A 26 28.49 21.59 15.43
CA THR A 26 29.42 22.73 15.30
C THR A 26 29.00 23.89 16.20
N SER A 27 27.70 23.99 16.50
CA SER A 27 27.13 24.95 17.46
C SER A 27 25.90 24.35 18.15
N LEU A 28 25.65 24.73 19.41
CA LEU A 28 24.48 24.32 20.19
C LEU A 28 23.42 25.43 20.32
N ALA A 29 23.80 26.69 20.06
CA ALA A 29 22.90 27.85 20.10
C ALA A 29 23.38 28.89 19.08
N PRO A 30 22.88 28.87 17.83
CA PRO A 30 21.85 27.97 17.30
C PRO A 30 22.36 26.54 17.07
N LEU A 31 21.46 25.56 17.01
CA LEU A 31 21.80 24.14 16.85
C LEU A 31 22.25 23.85 15.42
N GLN A 32 23.55 23.61 15.21
CA GLN A 32 24.12 23.39 13.87
C GLN A 32 25.05 22.17 13.84
N SER A 33 25.11 21.50 12.69
CA SER A 33 26.05 20.42 12.41
C SER A 33 26.66 20.56 11.02
N ASP A 34 27.75 19.81 10.78
CA ASP A 34 28.22 19.56 9.41
C ASP A 34 27.17 18.74 8.63
N PRO A 35 27.10 18.87 7.29
CA PRO A 35 26.23 18.04 6.46
C PRO A 35 26.63 16.56 6.51
N GLY A 36 25.70 15.68 6.11
CA GLY A 36 25.92 14.24 6.04
C GLY A 36 25.97 13.53 7.40
N GLN A 37 25.39 14.11 8.46
CA GLN A 37 25.18 13.36 9.70
C GLN A 37 24.30 12.16 9.39
N ALA A 38 24.64 11.01 9.98
CA ALA A 38 23.96 9.75 9.67
C ALA A 38 23.44 9.06 10.93
N ILE A 39 22.23 8.54 10.83
CA ILE A 39 21.64 7.62 11.80
C ILE A 39 21.23 6.36 11.04
N ALA A 40 21.57 5.21 11.62
CA ALA A 40 21.13 3.90 11.16
C ALA A 40 20.18 3.28 12.18
N VAL A 41 19.12 2.62 11.73
CA VAL A 41 18.21 1.84 12.57
C VAL A 41 18.11 0.44 11.97
N LYS A 42 18.44 -0.58 12.77
CA LYS A 42 18.50 -1.97 12.28
C LYS A 42 17.13 -2.48 11.87
N GLN A 43 16.11 -2.18 12.67
CA GLN A 43 14.75 -2.68 12.43
C GLN A 43 13.71 -1.67 12.88
N MET A 44 12.66 -1.53 12.09
CA MET A 44 11.50 -0.70 12.39
C MET A 44 10.23 -1.45 11.99
N GLN A 45 9.18 -1.38 12.80
CA GLN A 45 7.89 -1.99 12.51
C GLN A 45 6.82 -0.92 12.41
N ILE A 46 6.36 -0.61 11.19
CA ILE A 46 5.32 0.39 10.92
C ILE A 46 4.30 -0.14 9.91
N GLY A 47 3.33 -0.93 10.39
CA GLY A 47 2.38 -1.66 9.54
C GLY A 47 3.02 -2.81 8.75
N VAL A 48 4.23 -2.61 8.22
CA VAL A 48 5.09 -3.58 7.55
C VAL A 48 6.46 -3.65 8.25
N PRO A 49 7.12 -4.81 8.25
CA PRO A 49 8.50 -4.92 8.73
C PRO A 49 9.46 -4.15 7.81
N LEU A 50 10.30 -3.30 8.41
CA LEU A 50 11.33 -2.52 7.74
C LEU A 50 12.69 -2.77 8.40
N HIS A 51 13.75 -2.75 7.60
CA HIS A 51 15.12 -3.07 7.99
C HIS A 51 16.12 -2.06 7.43
N ASP A 52 17.27 -1.96 8.08
CA ASP A 52 18.43 -1.21 7.60
C ASP A 52 18.11 0.22 7.17
N LEU A 53 17.34 0.93 8.00
CA LEU A 53 17.05 2.34 7.75
C LEU A 53 18.33 3.15 7.90
N ASN A 54 18.64 3.94 6.88
CA ASN A 54 19.74 4.88 6.85
C ASN A 54 19.18 6.28 6.58
N LEU A 55 19.33 7.18 7.54
CA LEU A 55 18.90 8.58 7.46
C LEU A 55 20.15 9.46 7.42
N ARG A 56 20.22 10.33 6.40
CA ARG A 56 21.21 11.41 6.29
C ARG A 56 20.55 12.77 6.49
N PHE A 57 21.18 13.62 7.27
CA PHE A 57 20.63 14.92 7.63
C PHE A 57 21.68 15.93 8.07
N GLN A 58 21.24 17.17 8.26
CA GLN A 58 22.00 18.26 8.83
C GLN A 58 21.12 19.11 9.75
N PHE A 59 21.65 19.50 10.91
CA PHE A 59 21.04 20.54 11.74
C PHE A 59 21.42 21.93 11.21
N GLN A 60 20.42 22.77 10.91
CA GLN A 60 20.60 24.10 10.33
C GLN A 60 19.91 25.20 11.18
N GLY A 61 20.02 25.11 12.50
CA GLY A 61 19.48 26.07 13.44
C GLY A 61 18.08 25.71 13.90
N ASP A 62 17.08 26.21 13.18
CA ASP A 62 15.65 26.06 13.48
C ASP A 62 14.98 24.90 12.71
N HIS A 63 15.71 24.23 11.83
CA HIS A 63 15.25 23.07 11.08
C HIS A 63 16.34 22.03 10.90
N ILE A 64 15.92 20.81 10.55
CA ILE A 64 16.76 19.70 10.11
C ILE A 64 16.57 19.55 8.62
N ALA A 65 17.65 19.72 7.84
CA ALA A 65 17.66 19.36 6.44
C ALA A 65 17.86 17.84 6.34
N VAL A 66 16.83 17.12 5.94
CA VAL A 66 16.91 15.70 5.62
C VAL A 66 17.46 15.58 4.20
N GLU A 67 18.66 15.03 4.08
CA GLU A 67 19.35 14.89 2.79
C GLU A 67 18.90 13.63 2.03
N GLY A 68 18.37 12.65 2.76
CA GLY A 68 17.83 11.43 2.18
C GLY A 68 17.61 10.36 3.24
N VAL A 69 16.65 9.48 2.98
CA VAL A 69 16.43 8.27 3.77
C VAL A 69 16.34 7.09 2.83
N SER A 70 16.94 5.97 3.20
CA SER A 70 16.72 4.68 2.54
C SER A 70 16.37 3.64 3.59
N VAL A 71 15.41 2.77 3.28
CA VAL A 71 15.01 1.68 4.17
C VAL A 71 14.62 0.47 3.33
N GLU A 72 14.98 -0.72 3.80
CA GLU A 72 14.62 -1.97 3.15
C GLU A 72 13.29 -2.48 3.68
N SER A 73 12.41 -2.88 2.76
CA SER A 73 11.17 -3.60 3.06
C SER A 73 11.25 -5.01 2.50
N ALA A 74 10.27 -5.87 2.83
CA ALA A 74 10.17 -7.20 2.22
C ALA A 74 10.09 -7.18 0.68
N GLY A 75 9.57 -6.08 0.11
CA GLY A 75 9.43 -5.91 -1.35
C GLY A 75 10.59 -5.19 -2.03
N GLY A 76 11.59 -4.72 -1.28
CA GLY A 76 12.71 -3.92 -1.79
C GLY A 76 12.84 -2.55 -1.12
N THR A 77 13.65 -1.69 -1.72
CA THR A 77 14.08 -0.42 -1.13
C THR A 77 13.03 0.69 -1.29
N LEU A 78 12.74 1.37 -0.18
CA LEU A 78 11.99 2.61 -0.12
C LEU A 78 12.96 3.77 0.15
N THR A 79 12.77 4.90 -0.51
CA THR A 79 13.60 6.09 -0.30
C THR A 79 12.76 7.33 -0.04
N LEU A 80 13.25 8.22 0.82
CA LEU A 80 12.66 9.54 1.04
C LEU A 80 13.49 10.57 0.29
N GLU A 81 12.80 11.39 -0.52
CA GLU A 81 13.42 12.55 -1.15
C GLU A 81 13.90 13.58 -0.12
N PRO A 82 14.91 14.39 -0.44
CA PRO A 82 15.37 15.45 0.44
C PRO A 82 14.21 16.34 0.89
N THR A 83 14.12 16.58 2.19
CA THR A 83 13.03 17.36 2.80
C THR A 83 13.56 18.19 3.96
N VAL A 84 12.75 19.14 4.42
CA VAL A 84 13.05 19.96 5.58
C VAL A 84 12.10 19.57 6.70
N LEU A 85 12.66 19.28 7.86
CA LEU A 85 11.93 19.04 9.09
C LEU A 85 12.11 20.26 10.00
N PRO A 86 11.10 21.15 10.07
CA PRO A 86 11.12 22.25 11.04
C PRO A 86 11.22 21.70 12.46
N LEU A 87 12.00 22.37 13.32
CA LEU A 87 12.04 22.06 14.76
C LEU A 87 10.93 22.76 15.53
N ASP A 88 10.17 23.61 14.85
CA ASP A 88 8.93 24.14 15.38
C ASP A 88 7.81 23.09 15.23
N ASN A 89 6.99 22.92 16.26
CA ASN A 89 5.90 21.93 16.26
C ASN A 89 4.64 22.45 15.53
N THR A 90 4.76 23.51 14.74
CA THR A 90 3.62 24.23 14.12
C THR A 90 3.63 24.16 12.60
N SER A 91 4.80 24.06 12.00
CA SER A 91 5.01 24.08 10.57
C SER A 91 4.70 22.70 9.98
N PRO A 92 4.10 22.66 8.79
CA PRO A 92 3.85 21.42 8.09
C PRO A 92 5.18 20.78 7.67
N ILE A 93 5.29 19.47 7.85
CA ILE A 93 6.39 18.67 7.30
C ILE A 93 5.90 18.11 5.97
N SER A 94 6.63 18.28 4.87
CA SER A 94 6.24 17.76 3.56
C SER A 94 7.38 17.02 2.90
N GLY A 95 7.13 15.83 2.37
CA GLY A 95 8.15 15.01 1.72
C GLY A 95 7.55 14.11 0.66
N ALA A 96 8.39 13.35 -0.03
CA ALA A 96 7.92 12.34 -0.98
C ALA A 96 8.71 11.05 -0.83
N VAL A 97 7.99 9.96 -0.60
CA VAL A 97 8.57 8.61 -0.63
C VAL A 97 8.57 8.13 -2.07
N THR A 98 9.67 7.55 -2.52
CA THR A 98 9.78 6.91 -3.82
C THR A 98 10.26 5.47 -3.67
N PHE A 99 9.84 4.64 -4.61
CA PHE A 99 10.25 3.25 -4.71
C PHE A 99 10.30 2.87 -6.17
N ASN A 100 11.21 1.96 -6.51
CA ASN A 100 11.47 1.53 -7.87
C ASN A 100 11.58 0.01 -7.88
N GLY A 101 10.74 -0.66 -8.66
CA GLY A 101 10.77 -2.13 -8.72
C GLY A 101 10.31 -2.82 -7.44
N LEU A 102 9.47 -2.18 -6.64
CA LEU A 102 9.01 -2.70 -5.35
C LEU A 102 8.05 -3.87 -5.56
N ASP A 103 8.42 -5.05 -5.06
CA ASP A 103 7.58 -6.24 -5.09
C ASP A 103 6.45 -6.12 -4.05
N PHE A 104 5.29 -5.70 -4.51
CA PHE A 104 4.14 -5.50 -3.64
C PHE A 104 3.54 -6.83 -3.17
N GLY A 105 3.83 -7.94 -3.87
CA GLY A 105 3.44 -9.28 -3.45
C GLY A 105 4.10 -9.69 -2.14
N GLN A 106 5.40 -9.41 -2.01
CA GLN A 106 6.14 -9.64 -0.77
C GLN A 106 5.60 -8.77 0.38
N ILE A 107 5.26 -7.52 0.10
CA ILE A 107 4.68 -6.62 1.11
C ILE A 107 3.34 -7.17 1.60
N VAL A 108 2.42 -7.48 0.68
CA VAL A 108 1.11 -8.07 1.01
C VAL A 108 1.27 -9.37 1.81
N ALA A 109 2.24 -10.22 1.44
CA ALA A 109 2.55 -11.47 2.14
C ALA A 109 3.00 -11.28 3.60
N THR A 110 3.58 -10.12 3.94
CA THR A 110 3.97 -9.77 5.31
C THR A 110 2.88 -9.10 6.15
N THR A 111 1.71 -8.84 5.56
CA THR A 111 0.56 -8.21 6.22
C THR A 111 -0.59 -9.19 6.41
N GLY A 112 -1.61 -8.81 7.19
CA GLY A 112 -2.85 -9.58 7.29
C GLY A 112 -3.60 -9.76 5.96
N LEU A 113 -3.26 -8.94 4.94
CA LEU A 113 -3.88 -9.01 3.60
C LEU A 113 -3.49 -10.28 2.82
N ALA A 114 -2.45 -11.01 3.22
CA ALA A 114 -2.00 -12.24 2.56
C ALA A 114 -3.09 -13.33 2.48
N GLN A 115 -4.04 -13.30 3.42
CA GLN A 115 -5.17 -14.23 3.46
C GLN A 115 -6.29 -13.83 2.48
N SER A 116 -6.30 -12.57 2.06
CA SER A 116 -7.37 -11.95 1.29
C SER A 116 -6.99 -11.72 -0.16
N MET A 117 -5.71 -11.47 -0.44
CA MET A 117 -5.23 -11.13 -1.76
C MET A 117 -3.82 -11.67 -2.00
N LYS A 118 -3.54 -12.08 -3.23
CA LYS A 118 -2.19 -12.26 -3.76
C LYS A 118 -1.95 -11.27 -4.88
N PHE A 119 -0.76 -10.70 -4.86
CA PHE A 119 -0.27 -9.81 -5.88
C PHE A 119 1.04 -10.36 -6.41
N ASP A 120 1.19 -10.40 -7.72
CA ASP A 120 2.44 -10.71 -8.41
C ASP A 120 2.74 -9.54 -9.34
N GLY A 121 3.82 -8.82 -9.02
CA GLY A 121 4.27 -7.68 -9.80
C GLY A 121 5.16 -6.73 -9.01
N LYS A 122 5.90 -5.93 -9.78
CA LYS A 122 6.73 -4.85 -9.26
C LYS A 122 6.11 -3.52 -9.62
N LEU A 123 6.10 -2.59 -8.67
CA LEU A 123 5.61 -1.24 -8.88
C LEU A 123 6.74 -0.23 -8.67
N THR A 124 6.67 0.83 -9.47
CA THR A 124 7.48 2.03 -9.31
C THR A 124 6.54 3.20 -9.06
N GLY A 125 6.87 4.04 -8.09
CA GLY A 125 5.98 5.11 -7.71
C GLY A 125 6.62 6.19 -6.84
N ARG A 126 5.87 7.28 -6.70
CA ARG A 126 6.18 8.42 -5.85
C ARG A 126 4.93 8.81 -5.08
N VAL A 127 5.06 8.92 -3.77
CA VAL A 127 3.97 9.19 -2.84
C VAL A 127 4.34 10.41 -2.00
N PRO A 128 3.89 11.62 -2.42
CA PRO A 128 4.02 12.82 -1.61
C PRO A 128 3.14 12.75 -0.37
N PHE A 129 3.69 13.19 0.77
CA PHE A 129 2.99 13.27 2.03
C PHE A 129 3.19 14.63 2.70
N SER A 130 2.25 15.01 3.55
CA SER A 130 2.32 16.16 4.43
C SER A 130 1.83 15.79 5.83
N ILE A 131 2.55 16.25 6.85
CA ILE A 131 2.24 16.03 8.26
C ILE A 131 1.94 17.37 8.91
N ILE A 132 0.74 17.52 9.45
CA ILE A 132 0.27 18.75 10.11
C ILE A 132 -0.41 18.35 11.43
N GLY A 133 0.10 18.88 12.56
CA GLY A 133 -0.49 18.60 13.87
C GLY A 133 -0.55 17.11 14.24
N GLY A 134 0.39 16.31 13.74
CA GLY A 134 0.42 14.86 13.95
C GLY A 134 -0.44 14.04 12.98
N HIS A 135 -1.22 14.69 12.11
CA HIS A 135 -2.01 14.00 11.07
C HIS A 135 -1.20 13.90 9.78
N ILE A 136 -1.17 12.69 9.20
CA ILE A 136 -0.50 12.41 7.92
C ILE A 136 -1.54 12.47 6.81
N SER A 137 -1.21 13.17 5.73
CA SER A 137 -2.01 13.26 4.51
C SER A 137 -1.14 13.00 3.28
N PHE A 138 -1.73 12.41 2.25
CA PHE A 138 -1.08 12.14 0.97
C PHE A 138 -1.78 12.93 -0.14
N ALA A 139 -1.02 13.46 -1.09
CA ALA A 139 -1.57 14.23 -2.19
C ALA A 139 -0.84 13.91 -3.49
N GLY A 140 -1.57 13.43 -4.49
CA GLY A 140 -1.01 13.14 -5.81
C GLY A 140 -0.01 11.98 -5.81
N GLY A 141 -0.16 11.02 -4.90
CA GLY A 141 0.65 9.81 -4.93
C GLY A 141 0.25 8.94 -6.12
N ALA A 142 1.25 8.40 -6.83
CA ALA A 142 1.03 7.57 -7.99
C ALA A 142 2.09 6.46 -8.06
N ALA A 143 1.65 5.28 -8.50
CA ALA A 143 2.50 4.15 -8.79
C ALA A 143 2.00 3.43 -10.04
N ALA A 144 2.90 2.80 -10.78
CA ALA A 144 2.57 1.99 -11.94
C ALA A 144 3.31 0.65 -11.84
N ALA A 145 2.70 -0.41 -12.36
CA ALA A 145 3.40 -1.68 -12.51
C ALA A 145 4.45 -1.60 -13.61
N ASP A 146 5.64 -2.10 -13.32
CA ASP A 146 6.78 -2.09 -14.26
C ASP A 146 6.59 -3.10 -15.39
N ALA A 147 5.78 -4.14 -15.16
CA ALA A 147 5.49 -5.21 -16.09
C ALA A 147 4.07 -5.76 -15.88
N PRO A 148 3.51 -6.46 -16.87
CA PRO A 148 2.30 -7.26 -16.69
C PRO A 148 2.45 -8.27 -15.55
N GLY A 149 1.36 -8.56 -14.85
CA GLY A 149 1.38 -9.46 -13.70
C GLY A 149 0.01 -10.07 -13.38
N ARG A 150 -0.14 -10.59 -12.16
CA ARG A 150 -1.36 -11.27 -11.74
C ARG A 150 -1.84 -10.79 -10.37
N ILE A 151 -3.15 -10.66 -10.24
CA ILE A 151 -3.83 -10.37 -8.98
C ILE A 151 -4.88 -11.45 -8.76
N SER A 152 -4.93 -11.93 -7.52
CA SER A 152 -5.92 -12.89 -7.07
C SER A 152 -6.56 -12.35 -5.80
N ILE A 153 -7.85 -12.02 -5.86
CA ILE A 153 -8.63 -11.60 -4.69
C ILE A 153 -9.51 -12.78 -4.25
N PHE A 154 -9.37 -13.22 -3.00
CA PHE A 154 -10.09 -14.39 -2.49
C PHE A 154 -11.46 -14.02 -1.93
N ARG A 155 -12.47 -14.86 -2.24
CA ARG A 155 -13.88 -14.67 -1.85
C ARG A 155 -14.11 -14.46 -0.35
N SER A 156 -13.34 -15.14 0.51
CA SER A 156 -13.48 -15.07 1.97
C SER A 156 -13.21 -13.67 2.54
N SER A 157 -12.59 -12.79 1.76
CA SER A 157 -12.20 -11.45 2.19
C SER A 157 -13.14 -10.34 1.76
N VAL A 158 -14.01 -10.57 0.77
CA VAL A 158 -14.88 -9.51 0.25
C VAL A 158 -15.93 -9.09 1.29
N ALA A 159 -16.36 -10.00 2.17
CA ALA A 159 -17.23 -9.66 3.29
C ALA A 159 -16.53 -8.75 4.33
N ASP A 160 -15.25 -9.01 4.62
CA ASP A 160 -14.47 -8.22 5.58
C ASP A 160 -13.96 -6.89 4.98
N LEU A 161 -13.67 -6.84 3.68
CA LEU A 161 -13.36 -5.58 2.97
C LEU A 161 -14.60 -4.67 2.85
N THR A 162 -15.81 -5.24 2.67
CA THR A 162 -17.06 -4.46 2.68
C THR A 162 -17.43 -3.88 4.05
N ALA A 163 -16.84 -4.38 5.14
CA ALA A 163 -17.03 -3.82 6.47
C ALA A 163 -16.24 -2.51 6.68
N GLY A 164 -15.26 -2.19 5.82
CA GLY A 164 -14.42 -0.98 5.91
C GLY A 164 -14.48 -0.03 4.71
N GLY A 165 -14.93 -0.47 3.54
CA GLY A 165 -15.04 0.38 2.35
C GLY A 165 -15.79 -0.30 1.21
N SER A 166 -16.66 0.45 0.53
CA SER A 166 -17.46 -0.06 -0.59
C SER A 166 -16.59 -0.27 -1.83
N MET A 167 -16.34 -1.53 -2.18
CA MET A 167 -15.77 -1.90 -3.48
C MET A 167 -16.79 -1.61 -4.59
N ALA A 168 -16.76 -0.40 -5.17
CA ALA A 168 -17.51 -0.11 -6.38
C ALA A 168 -16.63 -0.41 -7.60
N ALA A 169 -16.67 -1.64 -8.09
CA ALA A 169 -16.09 -1.98 -9.38
C ALA A 169 -16.94 -1.32 -10.49
N ASN A 170 -16.60 -0.09 -10.88
CA ASN A 170 -17.22 0.55 -12.04
C ASN A 170 -16.68 -0.14 -13.30
N GLY A 171 -17.40 -1.18 -13.75
CA GLY A 171 -17.04 -1.97 -14.93
C GLY A 171 -17.35 -3.47 -14.80
N ALA A 172 -17.54 -3.98 -13.58
CA ALA A 172 -18.17 -5.29 -13.38
C ALA A 172 -19.68 -5.09 -13.28
N ALA A 173 -20.44 -5.88 -14.03
CA ALA A 173 -21.90 -5.83 -14.03
C ALA A 173 -22.44 -5.72 -12.59
N ALA A 174 -23.38 -4.77 -12.44
CA ALA A 174 -24.03 -4.33 -11.22
C ALA A 174 -24.12 -5.39 -10.11
N ALA A 175 -23.85 -4.95 -8.88
CA ALA A 175 -24.20 -5.64 -7.65
C ALA A 175 -25.61 -6.22 -7.74
N ALA A 176 -25.72 -7.53 -7.94
CA ALA A 176 -26.96 -8.26 -7.86
C ALA A 176 -27.24 -8.61 -6.38
N PRO A 177 -28.52 -8.56 -5.92
CA PRO A 177 -28.88 -8.79 -4.52
C PRO A 177 -28.42 -10.14 -3.98
N ALA A 178 -28.29 -10.21 -2.66
CA ALA A 178 -27.92 -11.37 -1.86
C ALA A 178 -29.00 -12.47 -1.89
N ASP A 179 -29.11 -13.15 -3.01
CA ASP A 179 -29.71 -14.48 -3.14
C ASP A 179 -28.85 -15.21 -4.17
N VAL A 180 -28.40 -16.42 -3.85
CA VAL A 180 -27.42 -17.27 -4.56
C VAL A 180 -27.39 -16.98 -6.08
N ASN A 181 -26.56 -16.03 -6.46
CA ASN A 181 -26.59 -15.45 -7.80
C ASN A 181 -25.42 -16.05 -8.59
N PRO A 182 -25.66 -16.89 -9.63
CA PRO A 182 -24.58 -17.48 -10.43
C PRO A 182 -23.70 -16.43 -11.11
N PHE A 183 -24.21 -15.20 -11.27
CA PHE A 183 -23.46 -14.03 -11.72
C PHE A 183 -22.47 -13.48 -10.66
N GLN A 184 -22.78 -13.61 -9.37
CA GLN A 184 -21.81 -13.30 -8.30
C GLN A 184 -20.67 -14.32 -8.31
N ASP A 185 -20.98 -15.62 -8.38
CA ASP A 185 -19.94 -16.67 -8.46
C ASP A 185 -19.02 -16.47 -9.67
N LEU A 186 -19.59 -15.97 -10.79
CA LEU A 186 -18.85 -15.63 -11.99
C LEU A 186 -17.93 -14.42 -11.80
N ALA A 187 -18.41 -13.36 -11.15
CA ALA A 187 -17.60 -12.20 -10.82
C ALA A 187 -16.45 -12.56 -9.85
N PHE A 188 -16.71 -13.42 -8.86
CA PHE A 188 -15.67 -13.91 -7.94
C PHE A 188 -14.62 -14.76 -8.65
N GLN A 189 -15.03 -15.67 -9.54
CA GLN A 189 -14.09 -16.45 -10.35
C GLN A 189 -13.21 -15.54 -11.20
N ALA A 190 -13.77 -14.48 -11.80
CA ALA A 190 -13.02 -13.52 -12.59
C ALA A 190 -11.95 -12.75 -11.79
N MET A 191 -12.23 -12.46 -10.51
CA MET A 191 -11.31 -11.74 -9.60
C MET A 191 -10.23 -12.64 -8.97
N GLU A 192 -10.46 -13.95 -8.92
CA GLU A 192 -9.49 -14.90 -8.35
C GLU A 192 -8.28 -15.13 -9.28
N HIS A 193 -8.44 -14.98 -10.59
CA HIS A 193 -7.36 -15.14 -11.57
C HIS A 193 -7.33 -14.01 -12.59
N LEU A 194 -7.06 -12.80 -12.11
CA LEU A 194 -6.96 -11.63 -12.97
C LEU A 194 -5.50 -11.39 -13.38
N SER A 195 -5.22 -11.51 -14.67
CA SER A 195 -3.94 -11.04 -15.22
C SER A 195 -4.10 -9.60 -15.68
N TYR A 196 -3.10 -8.75 -15.44
CA TYR A 196 -3.12 -7.36 -15.89
C TYR A 196 -2.00 -7.09 -16.87
N ASP A 197 -2.31 -6.29 -17.89
CA ASP A 197 -1.35 -5.76 -18.85
C ASP A 197 -0.81 -4.40 -18.40
N LYS A 198 -1.64 -3.61 -17.72
CA LYS A 198 -1.26 -2.33 -17.09
C LYS A 198 -1.98 -2.16 -15.76
N LEU A 199 -1.24 -1.67 -14.76
CA LEU A 199 -1.77 -1.30 -13.47
C LEU A 199 -1.23 0.09 -13.13
N ASP A 200 -2.15 1.01 -12.88
CA ASP A 200 -1.88 2.32 -12.33
C ASP A 200 -2.60 2.43 -10.98
N ALA A 201 -1.90 2.87 -9.95
CA ALA A 201 -2.46 3.13 -8.63
C ALA A 201 -2.26 4.61 -8.29
N LYS A 202 -3.30 5.24 -7.76
CA LYS A 202 -3.24 6.60 -7.22
C LYS A 202 -3.68 6.58 -5.76
N ILE A 203 -3.05 7.42 -4.96
CA ILE A 203 -3.37 7.58 -3.55
C ILE A 203 -3.49 9.06 -3.21
N ASN A 204 -4.59 9.39 -2.55
CA ASN A 204 -4.86 10.72 -2.01
C ASN A 204 -5.46 10.59 -0.61
N SER A 205 -5.35 11.64 0.20
CA SER A 205 -6.07 11.77 1.46
C SER A 205 -7.16 12.81 1.32
N THR A 206 -8.32 12.50 1.91
CA THR A 206 -9.43 13.43 2.08
C THR A 206 -9.47 13.96 3.51
N ALA A 207 -10.36 14.91 3.79
CA ALA A 207 -10.50 15.51 5.12
C ALA A 207 -10.83 14.43 6.18
N GLY A 208 -10.12 14.48 7.31
CA GLY A 208 -10.30 13.53 8.42
C GLY A 208 -9.51 12.22 8.27
N GLY A 209 -8.34 12.25 7.63
CA GLY A 209 -7.41 11.11 7.61
C GLY A 209 -7.82 9.92 6.74
N LYS A 210 -8.87 10.08 5.91
CA LYS A 210 -9.36 9.02 5.02
C LYS A 210 -8.56 8.99 3.73
N LEU A 211 -7.94 7.86 3.43
CA LEU A 211 -7.27 7.55 2.17
C LEU A 211 -8.30 7.22 1.10
N ASP A 212 -8.14 7.83 -0.05
CA ASP A 212 -8.77 7.48 -1.31
C ASP A 212 -7.70 6.81 -2.19
N LEU A 213 -7.86 5.51 -2.37
CA LEU A 213 -6.99 4.68 -3.19
C LEU A 213 -7.73 4.36 -4.49
N ASN A 214 -7.25 4.89 -5.60
CA ASN A 214 -7.82 4.64 -6.92
C ASN A 214 -6.91 3.68 -7.69
N PHE A 215 -7.35 2.46 -7.91
CA PHE A 215 -6.66 1.50 -8.76
C PHE A 215 -7.32 1.46 -10.13
N HIS A 216 -6.51 1.67 -11.17
CA HIS A 216 -6.91 1.52 -12.55
C HIS A 216 -6.17 0.32 -13.14
N LEU A 217 -6.92 -0.72 -13.47
CA LEU A 217 -6.39 -1.97 -13.95
C LEU A 217 -6.93 -2.28 -15.33
N LYS A 218 -6.02 -2.52 -16.28
CA LYS A 218 -6.36 -3.05 -17.60
C LYS A 218 -5.81 -4.45 -17.71
N GLY A 219 -6.70 -5.42 -17.81
CA GLY A 219 -6.31 -6.83 -17.78
C GLY A 219 -7.28 -7.76 -18.49
N ARG A 220 -7.05 -9.04 -18.28
CA ARG A 220 -7.86 -10.13 -18.82
C ARG A 220 -7.96 -11.26 -17.81
N PHE A 221 -9.09 -11.96 -17.83
CA PHE A 221 -9.28 -13.16 -17.02
C PHE A 221 -8.43 -14.32 -17.59
N ASP A 222 -7.49 -14.84 -16.79
CA ASP A 222 -6.52 -15.88 -17.19
C ASP A 222 -6.48 -17.04 -16.19
N PRO A 223 -7.49 -17.95 -16.20
CA PRO A 223 -7.53 -19.09 -15.31
C PRO A 223 -6.48 -20.16 -15.70
N PRO A 224 -5.90 -20.90 -14.74
CA PRO A 224 -4.84 -21.89 -14.97
C PRO A 224 -5.24 -23.11 -15.82
N GLN A 225 -6.53 -23.29 -16.14
CA GLN A 225 -6.97 -24.21 -17.18
C GLN A 225 -7.85 -23.47 -18.20
N PRO A 226 -7.54 -23.55 -19.52
CA PRO A 226 -8.32 -22.88 -20.55
C PRO A 226 -9.73 -23.46 -20.60
N GLN A 227 -10.73 -22.66 -20.25
CA GLN A 227 -12.13 -23.07 -20.28
C GLN A 227 -12.75 -22.56 -21.59
N LYS A 228 -13.11 -23.49 -22.48
CA LYS A 228 -13.85 -23.18 -23.71
C LYS A 228 -15.33 -23.07 -23.38
N ALA A 229 -15.94 -21.93 -23.69
CA ALA A 229 -17.38 -21.76 -23.66
C ALA A 229 -18.02 -22.50 -24.85
N THR A 230 -18.17 -23.81 -24.75
CA THR A 230 -19.03 -24.56 -25.68
C THR A 230 -20.47 -24.42 -25.22
N VAL A 231 -21.16 -23.40 -25.73
CA VAL A 231 -22.62 -23.37 -25.69
C VAL A 231 -23.11 -24.33 -26.77
N SER A 232 -23.62 -25.50 -26.35
CA SER A 232 -24.23 -26.46 -27.27
C SER A 232 -25.53 -25.88 -27.83
N ILE A 233 -25.67 -25.82 -29.15
CA ILE A 233 -26.84 -25.28 -29.86
C ILE A 233 -28.16 -25.98 -29.44
N ALA A 234 -28.07 -27.24 -28.99
CA ALA A 234 -29.20 -28.00 -28.45
C ALA A 234 -29.76 -27.43 -27.11
N ASP A 235 -28.94 -26.74 -26.30
CA ASP A 235 -29.36 -26.17 -25.01
C ASP A 235 -30.07 -24.82 -25.17
N TYR A 236 -29.88 -24.09 -26.29
CA TYR A 236 -30.58 -22.83 -26.59
C TYR A 236 -32.06 -23.05 -26.97
N LEU A 237 -32.36 -24.17 -27.63
CA LEU A 237 -33.71 -24.51 -28.11
C LEU A 237 -34.62 -25.10 -27.03
N SER A 238 -34.06 -25.62 -25.93
CA SER A 238 -34.83 -26.34 -24.89
C SER A 238 -35.26 -25.47 -23.70
N GLY A 239 -34.94 -24.17 -23.70
CA GLY A 239 -35.33 -23.25 -22.62
C GLY A 239 -34.64 -23.49 -21.26
N LYS A 240 -33.67 -24.40 -21.19
CA LYS A 240 -32.94 -24.77 -19.95
C LYS A 240 -31.66 -23.96 -19.69
N TRP A 241 -31.38 -22.97 -20.53
CA TRP A 241 -30.19 -22.11 -20.44
C TRP A 241 -30.14 -21.24 -19.17
N MET A 242 -31.26 -21.05 -18.46
CA MET A 242 -31.33 -20.33 -17.19
C MET A 242 -30.90 -21.14 -15.94
N GLN A 243 -30.55 -22.43 -16.07
CA GLN A 243 -30.30 -23.31 -14.90
C GLN A 243 -28.87 -23.86 -14.80
N LYS A 244 -27.96 -23.50 -15.70
CA LYS A 244 -26.56 -23.95 -15.64
C LYS A 244 -25.60 -22.78 -15.40
N PRO A 245 -24.61 -22.91 -14.49
CA PRO A 245 -23.60 -21.89 -14.28
C PRO A 245 -22.78 -21.72 -15.56
N ILE A 246 -22.86 -20.53 -16.17
CA ILE A 246 -22.12 -20.17 -17.37
C ILE A 246 -20.68 -19.91 -16.94
N LYS A 247 -19.74 -20.71 -17.44
CA LYS A 247 -18.30 -20.50 -17.22
C LYS A 247 -17.80 -19.43 -18.20
N LEU A 248 -17.14 -18.39 -17.70
CA LEU A 248 -16.57 -17.32 -18.53
C LEU A 248 -15.52 -17.88 -19.50
N PRO A 249 -15.50 -17.46 -20.77
CA PRO A 249 -14.39 -17.73 -21.68
C PRO A 249 -13.10 -17.07 -21.18
N SER A 250 -11.99 -17.81 -21.22
CA SER A 250 -10.65 -17.25 -21.01
C SER A 250 -10.37 -16.09 -21.97
N GLY A 251 -9.73 -15.02 -21.49
CA GLY A 251 -9.38 -13.86 -22.32
C GLY A 251 -10.43 -12.74 -22.40
N THR A 252 -11.41 -12.73 -21.51
CA THR A 252 -12.38 -11.62 -21.42
C THR A 252 -11.65 -10.34 -20.96
N PRO A 253 -11.73 -9.22 -21.70
CA PRO A 253 -11.09 -7.96 -21.30
C PRO A 253 -11.81 -7.37 -20.08
N ILE A 254 -11.04 -6.93 -19.09
CA ILE A 254 -11.53 -6.36 -17.84
C ILE A 254 -10.83 -4.99 -17.63
N GLU A 255 -11.62 -3.92 -17.57
CA GLU A 255 -11.19 -2.62 -17.04
C GLU A 255 -11.87 -2.42 -15.69
N LEU A 256 -11.07 -2.27 -14.64
CA LEU A 256 -11.56 -2.04 -13.28
C LEU A 256 -11.05 -0.70 -12.76
N TYR A 257 -11.98 0.11 -12.29
CA TYR A 257 -11.71 1.26 -11.43
C TYR A 257 -12.15 0.86 -10.04
N LEU A 258 -11.21 0.86 -9.11
CA LEU A 258 -11.48 0.53 -7.73
C LEU A 258 -11.15 1.71 -6.84
N ASP A 259 -12.15 2.19 -6.10
CA ASP A 259 -12.02 3.21 -5.08
C ASP A 259 -12.15 2.54 -3.70
N VAL A 260 -11.08 2.55 -2.89
CA VAL A 260 -11.10 1.99 -1.53
C VAL A 260 -10.91 3.11 -0.51
N PRO A 261 -11.97 3.56 0.18
CA PRO A 261 -11.83 4.48 1.29
C PRO A 261 -11.25 3.75 2.51
N VAL A 262 -10.12 4.20 3.06
CA VAL A 262 -9.49 3.62 4.26
C VAL A 262 -9.24 4.71 5.30
N ASN A 263 -9.57 4.47 6.57
CA ASN A 263 -9.31 5.44 7.65
C ASN A 263 -7.91 5.25 8.25
N LEU A 264 -6.96 6.10 7.87
CA LEU A 264 -5.56 5.95 8.30
C LEU A 264 -5.36 6.24 9.79
N ASP A 265 -6.06 7.23 10.32
CA ASP A 265 -5.94 7.63 11.73
C ASP A 265 -6.35 6.48 12.67
N GLU A 266 -7.35 5.69 12.27
CA GLU A 266 -7.81 4.53 13.03
C GLU A 266 -6.78 3.39 13.00
N ILE A 267 -6.18 3.12 11.84
CA ILE A 267 -5.12 2.10 11.68
C ILE A 267 -3.88 2.50 12.51
N LEU A 268 -3.46 3.76 12.44
CA LEU A 268 -2.30 4.24 13.20
C LEU A 268 -2.56 4.20 14.71
N ASN A 269 -3.76 4.55 15.15
CA ASN A 269 -4.15 4.48 16.55
C ASN A 269 -4.20 3.03 17.04
N ASP A 270 -4.80 2.10 16.30
CA ASP A 270 -4.88 0.69 16.66
C ASP A 270 -3.47 0.07 16.73
N LEU A 271 -2.60 0.38 15.77
CA LEU A 271 -1.19 -0.03 15.80
C LEU A 271 -0.44 0.52 17.03
N SER A 272 -0.71 1.77 17.43
CA SER A 272 -0.11 2.36 18.63
C SER A 272 -0.60 1.70 19.92
N GLN A 273 -1.85 1.23 19.95
CA GLN A 273 -2.43 0.53 21.09
C GLN A 273 -1.97 -0.94 21.16
N PHE A 274 -1.89 -1.62 20.02
CA PHE A 274 -1.37 -2.99 19.94
C PHE A 274 0.10 -3.07 20.37
N THR A 275 0.87 -2.03 20.05
CA THR A 275 2.28 -1.89 20.46
C THR A 275 2.43 -1.64 21.96
N LYS A 276 1.46 -0.99 22.60
CA LYS A 276 1.44 -0.81 24.07
C LYS A 276 0.99 -2.06 24.84
N ALA A 277 0.31 -3.01 24.18
CA ALA A 277 -0.34 -4.14 24.83
C ALA A 277 0.52 -5.42 24.92
N LYS A 278 1.76 -5.42 24.41
CA LYS A 278 2.66 -6.58 24.51
C LYS A 278 3.77 -6.30 25.55
N PRO A 279 3.83 -7.05 26.66
CA PRO A 279 4.88 -6.91 27.68
C PRO A 279 6.25 -7.38 27.16
#